data_AF-A0A3D2GKC0-F1
#
_entry.id   AF-A0A3D2GKC0-F1
#
_cell.length_a   1.000
_cell.length_b   1.000
_cell.length_c   1.000
_cell.angle_alpha   90.00
_cell.angle_beta   90.00
_cell.angle_gamma   90.00
#
_symmetry.space_group_name_H-M   'P 1'
#
loop_
_entity.id
_entity.type
_entity.pdbx_description
1 polymer ?
#
loop_
_entity_poly.entity_id
_entity_poly.type
_entity_poly.pdbx_seq_one_letter_code
_entity_poly.pdbx_strand_id
1 'polypeptide(L)'
;MSLPTLNNPDRLPVFARTVCVALGLLVSLTACDTVGDFFEDDAPPPLPGKRLSVLQLETQLEPDPELSQLQVSLPGEFGNSQWPQAGGYPDHNMGHLALGPLLQEKWRANIGTGSSRSVRLVAQPVVSDGRVYTLDADAGLRAYNLETGRELWSVETRLDNEDDDVLTGGIAVAGDRIFVTTGYATLAAFEIQNGGELWR
;
A
#
# COMPACT_ATOMS: atom_id res chain seq x y z
N MET A 1 16.34 -33.86 77.29
CA MET A 1 16.17 -33.40 75.89
C MET A 1 17.34 -32.48 75.62
N SER A 2 18.30 -32.76 74.75
CA SER A 2 18.20 -33.38 73.43
C SER A 2 19.57 -33.95 73.01
N LEU A 3 19.49 -35.06 72.27
CA LEU A 3 20.53 -35.85 71.61
C LEU A 3 21.05 -35.14 70.33
N PRO A 4 22.12 -35.67 69.69
CA PRO A 4 23.06 -34.93 68.85
C PRO A 4 22.67 -34.86 67.37
N THR A 5 23.38 -33.98 66.65
CA THR A 5 23.35 -33.80 65.20
C THR A 5 23.96 -34.99 64.46
N LEU A 6 23.17 -35.64 63.60
CA LEU A 6 23.65 -36.51 62.53
C LEU A 6 23.66 -35.77 61.19
N ASN A 7 24.74 -36.04 60.48
CA ASN A 7 25.21 -35.55 59.19
C ASN A 7 24.28 -35.95 58.04
N ASN A 8 23.87 -35.02 57.18
CA ASN A 8 23.03 -35.27 55.99
C ASN A 8 23.88 -35.27 54.71
N PRO A 9 23.92 -36.36 53.91
CA PRO A 9 24.80 -36.48 52.75
C PRO A 9 24.07 -36.07 51.46
N ASP A 10 23.81 -34.79 51.23
CA ASP A 10 23.18 -34.33 49.97
C ASP A 10 23.71 -32.96 49.54
N ARG A 11 25.03 -32.86 49.30
CA ARG A 11 25.61 -31.72 48.61
C ARG A 11 26.57 -32.19 47.53
N LEU A 12 26.03 -32.37 46.32
CA LEU A 12 26.87 -32.43 45.12
C LEU A 12 27.69 -31.12 45.04
N PRO A 13 29.00 -31.20 44.75
CA PRO A 13 29.87 -30.02 44.77
C PRO A 13 29.42 -29.02 43.71
N VAL A 14 29.49 -27.73 44.04
CA VAL A 14 29.10 -26.60 43.17
C VAL A 14 29.72 -26.70 41.77
N PHE A 15 30.90 -27.32 41.64
CA PHE A 15 31.55 -27.64 40.36
C PHE A 15 30.70 -28.50 39.42
N ALA A 16 29.95 -29.49 39.92
CA ALA A 16 29.10 -30.34 39.09
C ALA A 16 27.89 -29.58 38.51
N ARG A 17 27.36 -28.59 39.25
CA ARG A 17 26.28 -27.72 38.77
C ARG A 17 26.76 -26.77 37.67
N THR A 18 27.94 -26.17 37.82
CA THR A 18 28.49 -25.25 36.81
C THR A 18 28.85 -25.97 35.52
N VAL A 19 29.36 -27.20 35.59
CA VAL A 19 29.65 -28.03 34.39
C VAL A 19 28.37 -28.41 33.65
N CYS A 20 27.30 -28.82 34.35
CA CYS A 20 26.03 -29.15 33.70
C CYS A 20 25.34 -27.94 33.05
N VAL A 21 25.44 -26.74 33.65
CA VAL A 21 24.91 -25.51 33.03
C VAL A 21 25.72 -25.11 31.80
N ALA A 22 27.05 -25.23 31.85
CA ALA A 22 27.91 -24.94 30.69
C ALA A 22 27.71 -25.97 29.55
N LEU A 23 27.52 -27.25 29.86
CA LEU A 23 27.21 -28.29 28.87
C LEU A 23 25.84 -28.07 28.22
N GLY A 24 24.82 -27.66 29.01
CA GLY A 24 23.49 -27.34 28.50
C GLY A 24 23.48 -26.11 27.57
N LEU A 25 24.29 -25.09 27.89
CA LEU A 25 24.42 -23.91 27.04
C LEU A 25 25.14 -24.23 25.71
N LEU A 26 26.13 -25.12 25.73
CA LEU A 26 26.85 -25.55 24.53
C LEU A 26 25.96 -26.37 23.58
N VAL A 27 25.05 -27.20 24.10
CA VAL A 27 24.06 -27.92 23.28
C VAL A 27 23.01 -26.98 22.66
N SER A 28 22.66 -25.89 23.36
CA SER A 28 21.73 -24.88 22.80
C SER A 28 22.32 -24.04 21.66
N LEU A 29 23.65 -23.89 21.59
CA LEU A 29 24.34 -23.11 20.55
C LEU A 29 24.56 -23.90 19.25
N THR A 30 24.45 -25.23 19.27
CA THR A 30 24.56 -26.11 18.09
C THR A 30 23.20 -26.47 17.47
N ALA A 31 22.10 -25.96 18.02
CA ALA A 31 20.75 -26.31 17.56
C ALA A 31 20.33 -25.61 16.25
N CYS A 32 21.05 -24.58 15.79
CA CYS A 32 20.63 -23.83 14.61
C CYS A 32 20.84 -24.56 13.27
N ASP A 33 21.71 -25.59 13.22
CA ASP A 33 21.95 -26.35 11.98
C ASP A 33 21.24 -27.73 11.99
N THR A 34 20.86 -28.21 13.17
CA THR A 34 20.20 -29.54 13.35
C THR A 34 18.68 -29.48 13.38
N VAL A 35 18.09 -28.27 13.48
CA VAL A 35 16.63 -28.06 13.44
C VAL A 35 16.15 -27.65 12.04
N GLY A 36 17.06 -27.29 11.12
CA GLY A 36 16.71 -26.99 9.72
C GLY A 36 16.03 -28.18 9.03
N ASP A 37 16.59 -29.38 9.21
CA ASP A 37 16.12 -30.63 8.60
C ASP A 37 14.77 -31.14 9.17
N PHE A 38 14.28 -30.56 10.29
CA PHE A 38 12.99 -30.92 10.90
C PHE A 38 11.82 -30.05 10.40
N PHE A 39 12.12 -28.92 9.76
CA PHE A 39 11.14 -27.94 9.26
C PHE A 39 11.36 -27.59 7.78
N GLU A 40 12.21 -28.35 7.08
CA GLU A 40 12.42 -28.19 5.65
C GLU A 40 11.21 -28.77 4.91
N ASP A 41 10.19 -27.93 4.71
CA ASP A 41 9.14 -28.19 3.73
C ASP A 41 9.80 -28.57 2.40
N ASP A 42 9.42 -29.71 1.82
CA ASP A 42 9.88 -30.24 0.52
C ASP A 42 9.69 -29.20 -0.59
N ALA A 43 10.58 -28.21 -0.66
CA ALA A 43 10.55 -27.19 -1.69
C ALA A 43 10.90 -27.87 -3.01
N PRO A 44 10.04 -27.77 -4.05
CA PRO A 44 10.32 -28.40 -5.32
C PRO A 44 11.68 -27.92 -5.85
N PRO A 45 12.48 -28.83 -6.46
CA PRO A 45 13.82 -28.50 -6.89
C PRO A 45 13.77 -27.31 -7.87
N PRO A 46 14.73 -26.37 -7.78
CA PRO A 46 14.78 -25.23 -8.67
C PRO A 46 14.73 -25.69 -10.13
N LEU A 47 13.91 -25.01 -10.94
CA LEU A 47 13.70 -25.36 -12.35
C LEU A 47 15.06 -25.55 -13.07
N PRO A 48 15.21 -26.62 -13.87
CA PRO A 48 16.45 -26.87 -14.60
C PRO A 48 16.67 -25.81 -15.68
N GLY A 49 17.89 -25.29 -15.77
CA GLY A 49 18.25 -24.30 -16.79
C GLY A 49 19.41 -23.41 -16.37
N LYS A 50 20.09 -22.82 -17.35
CA LYS A 50 21.11 -21.81 -17.11
C LYS A 50 20.43 -20.51 -16.68
N ARG A 51 20.61 -20.11 -15.42
CA ARG A 51 20.15 -18.79 -14.94
C ARG A 51 21.03 -17.71 -15.58
N LEU A 52 20.44 -16.88 -16.42
CA LEU A 52 21.09 -15.69 -16.97
C LEU A 52 20.69 -14.50 -16.10
N SER A 53 21.67 -13.73 -15.60
CA SER A 53 21.39 -12.54 -14.81
C SER A 53 20.77 -11.47 -15.71
N VAL A 54 19.61 -10.95 -15.32
CA VAL A 54 18.98 -9.79 -16.00
C VAL A 54 19.74 -8.49 -15.69
N LEU A 55 20.63 -8.50 -14.70
CA LEU A 55 21.44 -7.35 -14.28
C LEU A 55 22.77 -7.22 -15.05
N GLN A 56 23.03 -8.07 -16.06
CA GLN A 56 24.24 -7.95 -16.89
C GLN A 56 24.26 -6.69 -17.78
N LEU A 57 23.14 -5.98 -17.89
CA LEU A 57 23.01 -4.67 -18.56
C LEU A 57 22.91 -3.51 -17.54
N GLU A 58 23.49 -3.64 -16.36
CA GLU A 58 23.75 -2.47 -15.51
C GLU A 58 24.88 -1.64 -16.13
N THR A 59 24.56 -0.86 -17.15
CA THR A 59 25.37 0.30 -17.52
C THR A 59 25.41 1.21 -16.30
N GLN A 60 26.57 1.34 -15.67
CA GLN A 60 26.76 2.36 -14.64
C GLN A 60 26.50 3.71 -15.29
N LEU A 61 25.48 4.42 -14.81
CA LEU A 61 25.16 5.76 -15.28
C LEU A 61 26.29 6.68 -14.82
N GLU A 62 27.15 7.09 -15.75
CA GLU A 62 28.19 8.09 -15.51
C GLU A 62 27.67 9.48 -15.90
N PRO A 63 27.83 10.50 -15.05
CA PRO A 63 27.46 11.87 -15.41
C PRO A 63 28.25 12.34 -16.63
N ASP A 64 27.56 12.83 -17.66
CA ASP A 64 28.21 13.43 -18.83
C ASP A 64 28.93 14.74 -18.43
N PRO A 65 30.27 14.81 -18.55
CA PRO A 65 31.03 16.01 -18.22
C PRO A 65 30.59 17.24 -19.05
N GLU A 66 30.06 17.04 -20.27
CA GLU A 66 29.60 18.12 -21.14
C GLU A 66 28.32 18.80 -20.61
N LEU A 67 27.50 18.06 -19.87
CA LEU A 67 26.25 18.57 -19.29
C LEU A 67 26.46 19.19 -17.90
N SER A 68 27.67 19.14 -17.34
CA SER A 68 27.98 19.65 -16.00
C SER A 68 27.72 21.16 -15.82
N GLN A 69 27.75 21.92 -16.91
CA GLN A 69 27.52 23.37 -16.92
C GLN A 69 26.11 23.75 -17.37
N LEU A 70 25.26 22.79 -17.74
CA LEU A 70 23.90 23.08 -18.19
C LEU A 70 23.04 23.49 -17.00
N GLN A 71 22.70 24.77 -16.92
CA GLN A 71 21.79 25.26 -15.90
C GLN A 71 20.34 24.86 -16.25
N VAL A 72 19.76 23.96 -15.46
CA VAL A 72 18.35 23.58 -15.59
C VAL A 72 17.49 24.72 -15.04
N SER A 73 16.69 25.34 -15.90
CA SER A 73 15.67 26.33 -15.51
C SER A 73 14.29 25.70 -15.63
N LEU A 74 13.57 25.66 -14.51
CA LEU A 74 12.19 25.17 -14.49
C LEU A 74 11.23 26.32 -14.82
N PRO A 75 10.09 26.04 -15.48
CA PRO A 75 9.00 27.00 -15.60
C PRO A 75 8.55 27.50 -14.22
N GLY A 76 7.88 28.65 -14.17
CA GLY A 76 7.27 29.13 -12.92
C GLY A 76 6.27 28.13 -12.35
N GLU A 77 6.16 28.06 -11.03
CA GLU A 77 5.16 27.22 -10.37
C GLU A 77 3.75 27.76 -10.61
N PHE A 78 2.75 26.88 -10.65
CA PHE A 78 1.35 27.27 -10.80
C PHE A 78 0.41 26.44 -9.92
N GLY A 79 -0.72 27.02 -9.53
CA GLY A 79 -1.76 26.33 -8.77
C GLY A 79 -2.64 25.46 -9.66
N ASN A 80 -2.89 24.22 -9.25
CA ASN A 80 -3.80 23.32 -9.95
C ASN A 80 -5.13 23.18 -9.20
N SER A 81 -6.24 23.41 -9.89
CA SER A 81 -7.59 23.31 -9.34
C SER A 81 -8.38 22.10 -9.85
N GLN A 82 -7.81 21.34 -10.80
CA GLN A 82 -8.51 20.24 -11.48
C GLN A 82 -7.61 19.01 -11.54
N TRP A 83 -8.21 17.85 -11.35
CA TRP A 83 -7.57 16.56 -11.45
C TRP A 83 -8.60 15.57 -12.02
N PRO A 84 -9.00 15.73 -13.30
CA PRO A 84 -10.20 15.09 -13.83
C PRO A 84 -10.10 13.56 -13.95
N GLN A 85 -8.90 12.97 -13.98
CA GLN A 85 -8.72 11.53 -14.08
C GLN A 85 -7.46 11.05 -13.34
N ALA A 86 -7.25 9.74 -13.30
CA ALA A 86 -6.01 9.15 -12.80
C ALA A 86 -4.78 9.72 -13.54
N GLY A 87 -3.78 10.17 -12.78
CA GLY A 87 -2.63 10.89 -13.34
C GLY A 87 -2.91 12.33 -13.80
N GLY A 88 -4.05 12.91 -13.42
CA GLY A 88 -4.40 14.31 -13.64
C GLY A 88 -5.11 14.55 -14.96
N TYR A 89 -4.36 14.83 -16.02
CA TYR A 89 -4.84 15.17 -17.36
C TYR A 89 -4.51 14.05 -18.36
N PRO A 90 -5.09 14.07 -19.58
CA PRO A 90 -4.83 13.07 -20.62
C PRO A 90 -3.36 12.90 -21.05
N ASP A 91 -2.53 13.91 -20.82
CA ASP A 91 -1.09 13.88 -21.11
C ASP A 91 -0.24 13.35 -19.94
N HIS A 92 -0.85 13.09 -18.78
CA HIS A 92 -0.19 12.66 -17.55
C HIS A 92 0.99 13.56 -17.12
N ASN A 93 0.94 14.85 -17.45
CA ASN A 93 2.02 15.80 -17.16
C ASN A 93 1.52 17.03 -16.40
N MET A 94 1.76 17.08 -15.10
CA MET A 94 1.27 18.17 -14.24
C MET A 94 2.18 19.40 -14.24
N GLY A 95 3.33 19.35 -14.90
CA GLY A 95 4.31 20.43 -14.88
C GLY A 95 4.80 20.79 -13.48
N HIS A 96 5.12 22.06 -13.26
CA HIS A 96 5.64 22.57 -12.00
C HIS A 96 4.49 23.07 -11.09
N LEU A 97 3.91 22.15 -10.32
CA LEU A 97 2.85 22.48 -9.39
C LEU A 97 3.38 23.28 -8.19
N ALA A 98 2.67 24.36 -7.83
CA ALA A 98 2.96 25.16 -6.65
C ALA A 98 2.64 24.38 -5.38
N LEU A 99 3.57 24.37 -4.42
CA LEU A 99 3.39 23.77 -3.10
C LEU A 99 3.88 24.76 -2.05
N GLY A 100 3.02 25.03 -1.05
CA GLY A 100 3.40 25.93 0.05
C GLY A 100 4.55 25.36 0.90
N PRO A 101 5.35 26.21 1.55
CA PRO A 101 6.50 25.78 2.37
C PRO A 101 6.12 25.01 3.64
N LEU A 102 4.85 25.07 4.05
CA LEU A 102 4.32 24.40 5.22
C LEU A 102 3.05 23.64 4.85
N LEU A 103 3.10 22.31 4.94
CA LEU A 103 1.95 21.45 4.70
C LEU A 103 1.20 21.21 6.01
N GLN A 104 -0.11 21.39 5.97
CA GLN A 104 -1.03 21.09 7.06
C GLN A 104 -2.24 20.34 6.50
N GLU A 105 -2.84 19.47 7.30
CA GLU A 105 -4.09 18.81 6.95
C GLU A 105 -5.20 19.86 6.82
N LYS A 106 -5.78 20.01 5.62
CA LYS A 106 -6.89 20.94 5.37
C LYS A 106 -8.21 20.37 5.92
N TRP A 107 -8.46 19.10 5.67
CA TRP A 107 -9.59 18.33 6.18
C TRP A 107 -9.34 16.83 5.96
N ARG A 108 -10.18 16.01 6.60
CA ARG A 108 -10.22 14.56 6.45
C ARG A 108 -11.66 14.09 6.38
N ALA A 109 -11.93 13.15 5.48
CA ALA A 109 -13.24 12.55 5.28
C ALA A 109 -13.13 11.02 5.16
N ASN A 110 -14.19 10.33 5.55
CA ASN A 110 -14.33 8.89 5.32
C ASN A 110 -15.03 8.66 3.97
N ILE A 111 -14.33 8.02 3.04
CA ILE A 111 -14.83 7.75 1.68
C ILE A 111 -15.60 6.45 1.56
N GLY A 112 -15.64 5.64 2.62
CA GLY A 112 -16.38 4.39 2.67
C GLY A 112 -15.50 3.18 2.90
N THR A 113 -15.78 2.11 2.16
CA THR A 113 -15.12 0.81 2.34
C THR A 113 -13.66 0.86 1.88
N GLY A 114 -12.75 0.44 2.76
CA GLY A 114 -11.32 0.36 2.47
C GLY A 114 -10.92 -0.97 1.83
N SER A 115 -9.61 -1.16 1.59
CA SER A 115 -9.08 -2.44 1.10
C SER A 115 -9.30 -3.59 2.09
N SER A 116 -9.55 -4.78 1.57
CA SER A 116 -9.62 -6.05 2.30
C SER A 116 -8.52 -7.03 1.82
N ARG A 117 -8.59 -8.30 2.24
CA ARG A 117 -7.69 -9.35 1.74
C ARG A 117 -7.98 -9.71 0.28
N SER A 118 -9.25 -9.66 -0.13
CA SER A 118 -9.74 -10.04 -1.46
C SER A 118 -9.89 -8.83 -2.39
N VAL A 119 -10.24 -7.66 -1.86
CA VAL A 119 -10.52 -6.44 -2.64
C VAL A 119 -9.50 -5.36 -2.31
N ARG A 120 -9.00 -4.66 -3.32
CA ARG A 120 -8.07 -3.53 -3.14
C ARG A 120 -8.72 -2.23 -3.62
N LEU A 121 -8.65 -1.21 -2.77
CA LEU A 121 -9.00 0.16 -3.13
C LEU A 121 -7.88 0.72 -4.03
N VAL A 122 -8.14 0.74 -5.34
CA VAL A 122 -7.19 1.23 -6.36
C VAL A 122 -7.66 2.49 -7.06
N ALA A 123 -8.93 2.86 -6.89
CA ALA A 123 -9.50 4.06 -7.48
C ALA A 123 -8.81 5.31 -6.91
N GLN A 124 -8.26 6.14 -7.79
CA GLN A 124 -7.69 7.43 -7.43
C GLN A 124 -8.80 8.47 -7.33
N PRO A 125 -8.81 9.32 -6.29
CA PRO A 125 -9.75 10.43 -6.21
C PRO A 125 -9.51 11.41 -7.36
N VAL A 126 -10.58 11.98 -7.89
CA VAL A 126 -10.53 12.99 -8.95
C VAL A 126 -11.14 14.30 -8.47
N VAL A 127 -10.65 15.42 -8.97
CA VAL A 127 -11.08 16.75 -8.56
C VAL A 127 -11.63 17.49 -9.77
N SER A 128 -12.85 18.00 -9.67
CA SER A 128 -13.38 18.90 -10.68
C SER A 128 -14.44 19.83 -10.10
N ASP A 129 -14.47 21.07 -10.59
CA ASP A 129 -15.45 22.10 -10.24
C ASP A 129 -15.67 22.26 -8.73
N GLY A 130 -14.58 22.36 -7.98
CA GLY A 130 -14.59 22.55 -6.53
C GLY A 130 -15.11 21.34 -5.74
N ARG A 131 -15.11 20.15 -6.35
CA ARG A 131 -15.52 18.88 -5.74
C ARG A 131 -14.43 17.83 -5.86
N VAL A 132 -14.36 16.97 -4.86
CA VAL A 132 -13.54 15.75 -4.87
C VAL A 132 -14.48 14.56 -5.03
N TYR A 133 -14.22 13.70 -6.00
CA TYR A 133 -14.98 12.48 -6.22
C TYR A 133 -14.14 11.26 -5.88
N THR A 134 -14.74 10.30 -5.20
CA THR A 134 -14.07 9.10 -4.72
C THR A 134 -14.93 7.88 -5.00
N LEU A 135 -14.28 6.74 -5.21
CA LEU A 135 -14.91 5.45 -5.39
C LEU A 135 -14.26 4.52 -4.38
N ASP A 136 -15.05 4.01 -3.44
CA ASP A 136 -14.53 3.15 -2.39
C ASP A 136 -14.37 1.70 -2.89
N ALA A 137 -13.84 0.82 -2.02
CA ALA A 137 -13.58 -0.57 -2.40
C ALA A 137 -14.86 -1.35 -2.74
N ASP A 138 -16.00 -0.86 -2.25
CA ASP A 138 -17.32 -1.42 -2.47
C ASP A 138 -18.03 -0.72 -3.64
N ALA A 139 -17.32 -0.01 -4.52
CA ALA A 139 -17.93 0.71 -5.65
C ALA A 139 -18.96 1.79 -5.23
N GLY A 140 -18.85 2.33 -4.02
CA GLY A 140 -19.60 3.51 -3.57
C GLY A 140 -18.98 4.79 -4.12
N LEU A 141 -19.71 5.49 -5.00
CA LEU A 141 -19.30 6.78 -5.56
C LEU A 141 -19.75 7.91 -4.66
N ARG A 142 -18.84 8.79 -4.26
CA ARG A 142 -19.13 9.92 -3.36
C ARG A 142 -18.53 11.22 -3.87
N ALA A 143 -19.20 12.33 -3.57
CA ALA A 143 -18.70 13.66 -3.84
C ALA A 143 -18.53 14.47 -2.55
N TYR A 144 -17.43 15.20 -2.46
CA TYR A 144 -17.09 16.07 -1.33
C TYR A 144 -16.83 17.49 -1.82
N ASN A 145 -17.15 18.47 -0.99
CA ASN A 145 -16.74 19.85 -1.22
C ASN A 145 -15.21 19.99 -1.02
N LEU A 146 -14.49 20.51 -2.03
CA LEU A 146 -13.02 20.61 -2.02
C LEU A 146 -12.47 21.47 -0.88
N GLU A 147 -13.19 22.50 -0.47
CA GLU A 147 -12.73 23.44 0.55
C GLU A 147 -12.93 22.90 1.97
N THR A 148 -14.06 22.22 2.21
CA THR A 148 -14.51 21.84 3.56
C THR A 148 -14.42 20.35 3.87
N GLY A 149 -14.29 19.50 2.85
CA GLY A 149 -14.35 18.04 3.01
C GLY A 149 -15.74 17.50 3.33
N ARG A 150 -16.79 18.33 3.31
CA ARG A 150 -18.17 17.89 3.57
C ARG A 150 -18.70 17.07 2.40
N GLU A 151 -19.29 15.91 2.70
CA GLU A 151 -20.00 15.11 1.70
C GLU A 151 -21.19 15.89 1.12
N LEU A 152 -21.32 15.86 -0.20
CA LEU A 152 -22.39 16.50 -0.96
C LEU A 152 -23.48 15.49 -1.32
N TRP A 153 -23.07 14.32 -1.78
CA TRP A 153 -23.92 13.20 -2.14
C TRP A 153 -23.10 11.91 -2.22
N SER A 154 -23.80 10.78 -2.18
CA SER A 154 -23.24 9.44 -2.36
C SER A 154 -24.24 8.55 -3.10
N VAL A 155 -23.74 7.67 -3.97
CA VAL A 155 -24.52 6.69 -4.72
C VAL A 155 -23.77 5.37 -4.82
N GLU A 156 -24.52 4.27 -4.79
CA GLU A 156 -23.97 2.93 -4.98
C GLU A 156 -23.90 2.61 -6.47
N THR A 157 -22.74 2.20 -6.98
CA THR A 157 -22.59 1.86 -8.40
C THR A 157 -22.65 0.37 -8.68
N ARG A 158 -22.58 -0.47 -7.64
CA ARG A 158 -22.81 -1.92 -7.70
C ARG A 158 -24.27 -2.23 -8.02
N LEU A 159 -24.49 -3.30 -8.78
CA LEU A 159 -25.82 -3.84 -9.05
C LEU A 159 -26.23 -4.85 -7.97
N ASP A 160 -27.53 -4.93 -7.67
CA ASP A 160 -28.08 -5.79 -6.60
C ASP A 160 -27.78 -7.30 -6.76
N ASN A 161 -27.38 -7.74 -7.96
CA ASN A 161 -27.09 -9.15 -8.28
C ASN A 161 -25.59 -9.50 -8.29
N GLU A 162 -24.72 -8.57 -7.87
CA GLU A 162 -23.27 -8.72 -7.95
C GLU A 162 -22.66 -8.88 -6.55
N ASP A 163 -22.55 -10.12 -6.07
CA ASP A 163 -22.01 -10.44 -4.74
C ASP A 163 -20.50 -10.75 -4.75
N ASP A 164 -19.89 -10.83 -5.93
CA ASP A 164 -18.49 -11.21 -6.08
C ASP A 164 -17.53 -10.08 -5.70
N ASP A 165 -16.43 -10.45 -5.03
CA ASP A 165 -15.30 -9.55 -4.75
C ASP A 165 -14.54 -9.25 -6.05
N VAL A 166 -14.73 -8.05 -6.60
CA VAL A 166 -14.02 -7.59 -7.80
C VAL A 166 -13.09 -6.42 -7.49
N LEU A 167 -12.08 -6.22 -8.33
CA LEU A 167 -11.24 -5.03 -8.23
C LEU A 167 -12.10 -3.78 -8.45
N THR A 168 -11.91 -2.79 -7.58
CA THR A 168 -12.49 -1.46 -7.75
C THR A 168 -12.02 -0.87 -9.08
N GLY A 169 -12.93 -0.26 -9.84
CA GLY A 169 -12.57 0.34 -11.12
C GLY A 169 -12.03 1.77 -10.96
N GLY A 170 -12.39 2.65 -11.88
CA GLY A 170 -11.85 4.01 -11.96
C GLY A 170 -12.91 5.09 -12.09
N ILE A 171 -12.51 6.33 -11.83
CA ILE A 171 -13.34 7.52 -12.00
C ILE A 171 -12.63 8.46 -12.96
N ALA A 172 -13.41 9.09 -13.85
CA ALA A 172 -12.97 10.23 -14.63
C ALA A 172 -14.09 11.28 -14.71
N VAL A 173 -13.74 12.55 -14.88
CA VAL A 173 -14.69 13.65 -15.06
C VAL A 173 -14.41 14.31 -16.41
N ALA A 174 -15.47 14.52 -17.19
CA ALA A 174 -15.40 15.33 -18.41
C ALA A 174 -16.69 16.13 -18.57
N GLY A 175 -16.55 17.46 -18.66
CA GLY A 175 -17.70 18.37 -18.66
C GLY A 175 -18.49 18.27 -17.36
N ASP A 176 -19.80 18.05 -17.48
CA ASP A 176 -20.75 17.96 -16.36
C ASP A 176 -20.99 16.52 -15.88
N ARG A 177 -20.14 15.57 -16.27
CA ARG A 177 -20.35 14.13 -16.07
C ARG A 177 -19.19 13.44 -15.39
N ILE A 178 -19.54 12.47 -14.55
CA ILE A 178 -18.62 11.55 -13.91
C ILE A 178 -18.78 10.20 -14.59
N PHE A 179 -17.68 9.61 -15.03
CA PHE A 179 -17.63 8.29 -15.63
C PHE A 179 -17.01 7.34 -14.64
N VAL A 180 -17.67 6.21 -14.39
CA VAL A 180 -17.21 5.18 -13.47
C VAL A 180 -17.11 3.86 -14.20
N THR A 181 -15.98 3.19 -14.04
CA THR A 181 -15.84 1.77 -14.37
C THR A 181 -15.83 0.95 -13.09
N THR A 182 -16.31 -0.28 -13.16
CA THR A 182 -16.25 -1.24 -12.05
C THR A 182 -15.62 -2.56 -12.50
N GLY A 183 -15.18 -3.38 -11.55
CA GLY A 183 -14.71 -4.73 -11.85
C GLY A 183 -15.78 -5.68 -12.37
N TYR A 184 -17.07 -5.30 -12.29
CA TYR A 184 -18.22 -6.02 -12.84
C TYR A 184 -18.44 -5.76 -14.35
N ALA A 185 -17.36 -5.43 -15.08
CA ALA A 185 -17.40 -5.09 -16.51
C ALA A 185 -18.42 -3.99 -16.88
N THR A 186 -18.68 -3.07 -15.96
CA THR A 186 -19.66 -2.00 -16.14
C THR A 186 -18.97 -0.66 -16.40
N LEU A 187 -19.57 0.16 -17.26
CA LEU A 187 -19.24 1.56 -17.47
C LEU A 187 -20.52 2.37 -17.31
N ALA A 188 -20.55 3.34 -16.41
CA ALA A 188 -21.71 4.19 -16.18
C ALA A 188 -21.32 5.67 -16.15
N ALA A 189 -22.28 6.55 -16.41
CA ALA A 189 -22.14 7.98 -16.27
C ALA A 189 -23.13 8.57 -15.28
N PHE A 190 -22.68 9.54 -14.50
CA PHE A 190 -23.44 10.19 -13.43
C PHE A 190 -23.37 11.71 -13.54
N GLU A 191 -24.43 12.38 -13.09
CA GLU A 191 -24.52 13.84 -12.99
C GLU A 191 -23.70 14.38 -11.82
N ILE A 192 -22.92 15.44 -12.04
CA ILE A 192 -22.05 16.05 -11.01
C ILE A 192 -22.84 16.62 -9.81
N GLN A 193 -24.05 17.12 -10.06
CA GLN A 193 -24.83 17.90 -9.11
C GLN A 193 -25.37 17.04 -7.97
N ASN A 194 -25.82 15.82 -8.28
CA ASN A 194 -26.56 14.96 -7.36
C ASN A 194 -26.14 13.48 -7.40
N GLY A 195 -25.22 13.08 -8.29
CA GLY A 195 -24.82 11.69 -8.48
C GLY A 195 -25.85 10.84 -9.22
N GLY A 196 -26.86 11.44 -9.86
CA GLY A 196 -27.90 10.73 -10.60
C GLY A 196 -27.32 10.01 -11.83
N GLU A 197 -27.66 8.73 -11.98
CA GLU A 197 -27.22 7.93 -13.14
C GLU A 197 -27.86 8.46 -14.44
N LEU A 198 -27.02 8.74 -15.43
CA LEU A 198 -27.43 9.18 -16.76
C LEU A 198 -27.62 7.99 -17.71
N TRP A 199 -26.68 7.04 -17.67
CA TRP A 199 -26.69 5.80 -18.44
C TRP A 199 -25.67 4.81 -17.87
N ARG A 200 -25.81 3.54 -18.29
CA ARG A 200 -24.94 2.40 -17.98
C ARG A 200 -24.94 1.41 -19.14
#